data_AF-A0A257JCI4-F1
#
_entry.id   AF-A0A257JCI4-F1
#
_cell.length_a   1.000
_cell.length_b   1.000
_cell.length_c   1.000
_cell.angle_alpha   90.00
_cell.angle_beta   90.00
_cell.angle_gamma   90.00
#
_symmetry.space_group_name_H-M   'P 1'
#
loop_
_entity.id
_entity.type
_entity.pdbx_description
1 polymer ?
#
loop_
_entity_poly.entity_id
_entity_poly.type
_entity_poly.pdbx_seq_one_letter_code
_entity_poly.pdbx_strand_id
1 'polypeptide(L)'
;GGTTRGTVNVSAGGLLSTARATIGPNHWSTNATGGERNLAEVNVSGSGSRWVVVGGQRVDNSNGNVFEAGASILTANDRNAWATINVTNGGVIEVQGVNGVLNGITAANDRGRSDIRVSGAGSKVAFTGDGAYFNIGRRLGSAAVTVDASASVTGVWYTAVGRDGSFGDLLIDGPGTLYSSTGVASVQAIGSLQNPVFDIGRNGT
;
A
#
# COMPACT_ATOMS: atom_id res chain seq x y z
N GLY A 1 7.30 24.48 -11.72
CA GLY A 1 6.86 23.08 -11.61
C GLY A 1 5.54 22.86 -12.31
N GLY A 2 5.43 21.78 -13.09
CA GLY A 2 4.17 21.32 -13.70
C GLY A 2 3.35 20.44 -12.75
N THR A 3 2.12 20.12 -13.13
CA THR A 3 1.29 19.13 -12.41
C THR A 3 0.96 17.97 -13.35
N THR A 4 1.23 16.75 -12.89
CA THR A 4 0.83 15.52 -13.59
C THR A 4 -0.33 14.87 -12.85
N ARG A 5 -1.31 14.38 -13.60
CA ARG A 5 -2.43 13.60 -13.06
C ARG A 5 -2.56 12.26 -13.78
N GLY A 6 -2.86 11.21 -13.03
CA GLY A 6 -3.14 9.88 -13.59
C GLY A 6 -4.20 9.15 -12.79
N THR A 7 -5.09 8.45 -13.49
CA THR A 7 -6.16 7.66 -12.86
C THR A 7 -6.20 6.27 -13.47
N VAL A 8 -6.32 5.26 -12.63
CA VAL A 8 -6.57 3.87 -13.02
C VAL A 8 -7.93 3.45 -12.47
N ASN A 9 -8.78 2.91 -13.32
CA ASN A 9 -10.08 2.36 -12.92
C ASN A 9 -10.12 0.87 -13.22
N VAL A 10 -10.41 0.07 -12.20
CA VAL A 10 -10.68 -1.36 -12.28
C VAL A 10 -12.13 -1.55 -11.88
N SER A 11 -13.00 -1.65 -12.89
CA SER A 11 -14.45 -1.64 -12.71
C SER A 11 -15.13 -2.74 -13.52
N ALA A 12 -16.43 -2.93 -13.30
CA ALA A 12 -17.27 -3.85 -14.09
C ALA A 12 -16.73 -5.30 -14.14
N GLY A 13 -16.24 -5.82 -13.02
CA GLY A 13 -15.65 -7.17 -12.97
C GLY A 13 -14.25 -7.28 -13.55
N GLY A 14 -13.61 -6.16 -13.92
CA GLY A 14 -12.28 -6.13 -14.50
C GLY A 14 -11.19 -6.65 -13.56
N LEU A 15 -10.14 -7.20 -14.16
CA LEU A 15 -8.92 -7.65 -13.46
C LEU A 15 -7.73 -6.81 -13.92
N LEU A 16 -7.06 -6.17 -12.98
CA LEU A 16 -5.71 -5.63 -13.16
C LEU A 16 -4.73 -6.52 -12.42
N SER A 17 -3.71 -7.03 -13.10
CA SER A 17 -2.60 -7.76 -12.47
C SER A 17 -1.31 -7.00 -12.70
N THR A 18 -0.56 -6.78 -11.62
CA THR A 18 0.72 -6.07 -11.65
C THR A 18 1.73 -6.82 -10.81
N ALA A 19 3.00 -6.75 -11.20
CA ALA A 19 4.07 -7.26 -10.33
C ALA A 19 4.15 -6.42 -9.05
N ARG A 20 4.31 -5.11 -9.23
CA ARG A 20 4.39 -4.08 -8.17
C ARG A 20 3.79 -2.80 -8.71
N ALA A 21 3.47 -1.87 -7.81
CA ALA A 21 2.95 -0.57 -8.20
C ALA A 21 3.53 0.57 -7.38
N THR A 22 3.70 1.71 -8.05
CA THR A 22 3.96 3.00 -7.42
C THR A 22 2.90 3.98 -7.91
N ILE A 23 2.12 4.53 -6.99
CA ILE A 23 1.06 5.50 -7.26
C ILE A 23 1.55 6.87 -6.80
N GLY A 24 1.59 7.84 -7.71
CA GLY A 24 2.19 9.15 -7.42
C GLY A 24 3.70 9.05 -7.23
N PRO A 25 4.48 8.59 -8.24
CA PRO A 25 5.93 8.52 -8.15
C PRO A 25 6.60 9.90 -8.05
N ASN A 26 7.86 9.91 -7.65
CA ASN A 26 8.75 11.06 -7.71
C ASN A 26 8.93 11.56 -9.15
N HIS A 27 9.19 12.87 -9.28
CA HIS A 27 9.63 13.44 -10.55
C HIS A 27 11.08 13.04 -10.79
N TRP A 28 11.32 12.32 -11.88
CA TRP A 28 12.62 11.72 -12.22
C TRP A 28 13.42 12.49 -13.28
N SER A 29 12.91 13.67 -13.70
CA SER A 29 13.58 14.50 -14.69
C SER A 29 14.74 15.27 -14.07
N THR A 30 15.87 15.32 -14.78
CA THR A 30 17.01 16.20 -14.46
C THR A 30 16.65 17.69 -14.54
N ASN A 31 15.54 18.02 -15.19
CA ASN A 31 15.02 19.39 -15.29
C ASN A 31 13.95 19.71 -14.22
N ALA A 32 13.72 18.81 -13.25
CA ALA A 32 12.77 19.05 -12.18
C ALA A 32 13.21 20.25 -11.32
N THR A 33 12.28 21.16 -11.07
CA THR A 33 12.47 22.38 -10.28
C THR A 33 12.23 22.16 -8.78
N GLY A 34 11.72 20.98 -8.39
CA GLY A 34 11.29 20.67 -7.02
C GLY A 34 9.92 21.24 -6.67
N GLY A 35 9.26 21.92 -7.62
CA GLY A 35 7.90 22.44 -7.48
C GLY A 35 6.86 21.63 -8.26
N GLU A 36 7.26 20.54 -8.91
CA GLU A 36 6.35 19.68 -9.66
C GLU A 36 5.43 18.90 -8.71
N ARG A 37 4.17 18.72 -9.10
CA ARG A 37 3.17 17.96 -8.33
C ARG A 37 2.73 16.72 -9.08
N ASN A 38 2.51 15.63 -8.35
CA ASN A 38 1.97 14.39 -8.91
C ASN A 38 0.71 14.01 -8.15
N LEU A 39 -0.41 13.86 -8.85
CA LEU A 39 -1.69 13.48 -8.26
C LEU A 39 -2.16 12.19 -8.95
N ALA A 40 -2.24 11.10 -8.22
CA ALA A 40 -2.56 9.81 -8.79
C ALA A 40 -3.69 9.12 -8.04
N GLU A 41 -4.60 8.49 -8.77
CA GLU A 41 -5.78 7.85 -8.20
C GLU A 41 -5.95 6.44 -8.76
N VAL A 42 -6.29 5.49 -7.88
CA VAL A 42 -6.69 4.14 -8.27
C VAL A 42 -8.05 3.82 -7.67
N ASN A 43 -8.99 3.47 -8.54
CA ASN A 43 -10.34 3.06 -8.16
C ASN A 43 -10.53 1.58 -8.50
N VAL A 44 -10.79 0.76 -7.50
CA VAL A 44 -11.20 -0.64 -7.66
C VAL A 44 -12.65 -0.73 -7.17
N SER A 45 -13.61 -0.81 -8.09
CA SER A 45 -15.01 -0.67 -7.74
C SER A 45 -15.92 -1.64 -8.48
N GLY A 46 -16.84 -2.25 -7.74
CA GLY A 46 -17.83 -3.17 -8.26
C GLY A 46 -17.50 -4.63 -7.95
N SER A 47 -18.55 -5.43 -7.81
CA SER A 47 -18.43 -6.86 -7.57
C SER A 47 -17.60 -7.52 -8.67
N GLY A 48 -16.64 -8.36 -8.25
CA GLY A 48 -15.71 -9.05 -9.15
C GLY A 48 -14.55 -8.19 -9.66
N SER A 49 -14.56 -6.87 -9.44
CA SER A 49 -13.42 -6.02 -9.82
C SER A 49 -12.25 -6.24 -8.89
N ARG A 50 -11.08 -6.55 -9.47
CA ARG A 50 -9.93 -6.96 -8.70
C ARG A 50 -8.63 -6.37 -9.22
N TRP A 51 -7.83 -5.85 -8.30
CA TRP A 51 -6.43 -5.53 -8.54
C TRP A 51 -5.54 -6.48 -7.75
N VAL A 52 -4.74 -7.28 -8.46
CA VAL A 52 -3.80 -8.24 -7.88
C VAL A 52 -2.37 -7.73 -8.04
N VAL A 53 -1.61 -7.73 -6.95
CA VAL A 53 -0.19 -7.42 -6.90
C VAL A 53 0.56 -8.68 -6.50
N VAL A 54 1.34 -9.26 -7.41
CA VAL A 54 1.89 -10.62 -7.25
C VAL A 54 3.38 -10.69 -6.94
N GLY A 55 4.06 -9.55 -6.91
CA GLY A 55 5.52 -9.51 -6.85
C GLY A 55 6.14 -9.75 -8.22
N GLY A 56 7.45 -9.89 -8.23
CA GLY A 56 8.21 -10.14 -9.44
C GLY A 56 9.67 -9.77 -9.30
N GLN A 57 10.44 -10.28 -10.25
CA GLN A 57 11.88 -10.17 -10.21
C GLN A 57 12.39 -8.72 -10.36
N ARG A 58 13.53 -8.44 -9.73
CA ARG A 58 14.38 -7.27 -9.97
C ARG A 58 15.80 -7.69 -10.26
N VAL A 59 16.49 -6.81 -10.98
CA VAL A 59 17.94 -6.80 -11.05
C VAL A 59 18.47 -5.92 -9.92
N ASP A 60 19.41 -6.45 -9.15
CA ASP A 60 20.27 -5.65 -8.29
C ASP A 60 21.32 -4.96 -9.17
N ASN A 61 21.18 -3.65 -9.35
CA ASN A 61 22.06 -2.88 -10.22
C ASN A 61 23.52 -2.83 -9.74
N SER A 62 23.82 -3.26 -8.50
CA SER A 62 25.18 -3.26 -7.97
C SER A 62 26.00 -4.48 -8.39
N ASN A 63 25.35 -5.62 -8.62
CA ASN A 63 26.02 -6.91 -8.89
C ASN A 63 25.39 -7.71 -10.05
N GLY A 64 24.27 -7.22 -10.63
CA GLY A 64 23.55 -7.85 -11.73
C GLY A 64 22.65 -9.02 -11.35
N ASN A 65 22.53 -9.36 -10.06
CA ASN A 65 21.76 -10.52 -9.62
C ASN A 65 20.26 -10.29 -9.80
N VAL A 66 19.55 -11.35 -10.21
CA VAL A 66 18.09 -11.34 -10.30
C VAL A 66 17.50 -11.94 -9.02
N PHE A 67 16.59 -11.22 -8.37
CA PHE A 67 15.96 -11.65 -7.11
C PHE A 67 14.47 -11.29 -7.07
N GLU A 68 13.70 -11.95 -6.22
CA GLU A 68 12.28 -11.66 -5.99
C GLU A 68 12.13 -10.42 -5.09
N ALA A 69 11.48 -9.37 -5.60
CA ALA A 69 11.37 -8.09 -4.88
C ALA A 69 10.12 -7.96 -4.01
N GLY A 70 9.22 -8.95 -4.05
CA GLY A 70 7.99 -9.00 -3.27
C GLY A 70 6.85 -8.18 -3.89
N ALA A 71 5.63 -8.59 -3.58
CA ALA A 71 4.41 -7.88 -3.96
C ALA A 71 4.30 -6.57 -3.16
N SER A 72 4.36 -5.42 -3.83
CA SER A 72 4.29 -4.15 -3.12
C SER A 72 3.53 -3.05 -3.85
N ILE A 73 2.79 -2.27 -3.06
CA ILE A 73 2.18 -1.01 -3.46
C ILE A 73 2.85 0.10 -2.65
N LEU A 74 3.47 1.04 -3.35
CA LEU A 74 4.01 2.27 -2.79
C LEU A 74 3.14 3.43 -3.26
N THR A 75 2.82 4.34 -2.35
CA THR A 75 2.00 5.52 -2.66
C THR A 75 2.73 6.79 -2.24
N ALA A 76 2.57 7.84 -3.05
CA ALA A 76 3.10 9.18 -2.83
C ALA A 76 4.52 9.19 -2.25
N ASN A 77 5.48 8.77 -3.07
CA ASN A 77 6.88 8.59 -2.64
C ASN A 77 7.75 9.86 -2.79
N ASP A 78 7.13 11.03 -2.79
CA ASP A 78 7.76 12.34 -2.94
C ASP A 78 6.95 13.41 -2.20
N ARG A 79 7.63 14.47 -1.73
CA ARG A 79 7.01 15.54 -0.93
C ARG A 79 5.87 16.29 -1.61
N ASN A 80 5.82 16.29 -2.94
CA ASN A 80 4.78 16.95 -3.72
C ASN A 80 3.83 15.94 -4.40
N ALA A 81 3.90 14.67 -4.01
CA ALA A 81 3.01 13.63 -4.50
C ALA A 81 1.79 13.44 -3.59
N TRP A 82 0.64 13.22 -4.22
CA TRP A 82 -0.60 12.79 -3.61
C TRP A 82 -1.09 11.53 -4.32
N ALA A 83 -1.35 10.48 -3.57
CA ALA A 83 -1.98 9.27 -4.04
C ALA A 83 -3.33 9.02 -3.35
N THR A 84 -4.33 8.59 -4.11
CA THR A 84 -5.61 8.12 -3.58
C THR A 84 -5.88 6.69 -4.05
N ILE A 85 -6.36 5.83 -3.15
CA ILE A 85 -6.86 4.50 -3.49
C ILE A 85 -8.27 4.35 -2.93
N ASN A 86 -9.24 4.05 -3.79
CA ASN A 86 -10.60 3.72 -3.39
C ASN A 86 -10.91 2.27 -3.74
N VAL A 87 -11.34 1.50 -2.75
CA VAL A 87 -11.81 0.11 -2.89
C VAL A 87 -13.26 0.07 -2.46
N THR A 88 -14.19 0.01 -3.40
CA THR A 88 -15.61 0.28 -3.15
C THR A 88 -16.54 -0.72 -3.81
N ASN A 89 -17.80 -0.78 -3.35
CA ASN A 89 -18.88 -1.55 -3.99
C ASN A 89 -18.53 -3.02 -4.30
N GLY A 90 -17.77 -3.69 -3.42
CA GLY A 90 -17.34 -5.07 -3.61
C GLY A 90 -16.02 -5.26 -4.37
N GLY A 91 -15.28 -4.17 -4.62
CA GLY A 91 -13.95 -4.22 -5.24
C GLY A 91 -12.89 -4.83 -4.32
N VAL A 92 -11.86 -5.44 -4.90
CA VAL A 92 -10.84 -6.15 -4.12
C VAL A 92 -9.43 -5.77 -4.56
N ILE A 93 -8.56 -5.45 -3.60
CA ILE A 93 -7.11 -5.44 -3.79
C ILE A 93 -6.53 -6.67 -3.10
N GLU A 94 -5.69 -7.42 -3.82
CA GLU A 94 -4.94 -8.56 -3.28
C GLU A 94 -3.43 -8.29 -3.42
N VAL A 95 -2.72 -8.20 -2.30
CA VAL A 95 -1.26 -8.19 -2.26
C VAL A 95 -0.79 -9.61 -1.98
N GLN A 96 -0.51 -10.34 -3.06
CA GLN A 96 -0.12 -11.73 -3.03
C GLN A 96 1.40 -11.86 -2.87
N GLY A 97 1.86 -11.81 -1.62
CA GLY A 97 3.27 -11.98 -1.28
C GLY A 97 3.82 -13.38 -1.54
N VAL A 98 5.11 -13.43 -1.83
CA VAL A 98 5.90 -14.67 -1.88
C VAL A 98 6.49 -14.91 -0.49
N ASN A 99 6.38 -16.13 0.03
CA ASN A 99 6.96 -16.47 1.33
C ASN A 99 8.48 -16.27 1.34
N GLY A 100 9.01 -15.80 2.47
CA GLY A 100 10.39 -15.44 2.67
C GLY A 100 10.78 -14.08 2.10
N VAL A 101 9.82 -13.28 1.60
CA VAL A 101 10.07 -11.95 1.02
C VAL A 101 9.05 -10.96 1.56
N LEU A 102 9.52 -9.79 1.99
CA LEU A 102 8.64 -8.70 2.41
C LEU A 102 7.70 -8.26 1.29
N ASN A 103 6.42 -8.19 1.60
CA ASN A 103 5.36 -7.71 0.72
C ASN A 103 4.42 -6.77 1.48
N GLY A 104 3.72 -5.88 0.79
CA GLY A 104 2.79 -5.01 1.50
C GLY A 104 2.42 -3.71 0.82
N ILE A 105 1.79 -2.84 1.61
CA ILE A 105 1.44 -1.48 1.22
C ILE A 105 2.20 -0.50 2.11
N THR A 106 2.83 0.49 1.49
CA THR A 106 3.26 1.70 2.21
C THR A 106 2.41 2.87 1.72
N ALA A 107 1.49 3.31 2.59
CA ALA A 107 0.68 4.51 2.42
C ALA A 107 1.50 5.74 2.80
N ALA A 108 1.90 6.54 1.81
CA ALA A 108 2.88 7.62 1.88
C ALA A 108 4.27 7.21 2.37
N ASN A 109 5.28 7.52 1.57
CA ASN A 109 6.69 7.34 1.92
C ASN A 109 7.45 8.60 1.53
N ASP A 110 8.32 9.12 2.39
CA ASP A 110 9.17 10.27 2.01
C ASP A 110 8.37 11.55 1.72
N ARG A 111 7.63 12.02 2.73
CA ARG A 111 6.92 13.32 2.78
C ARG A 111 5.69 13.49 1.88
N GLY A 112 5.31 12.50 1.07
CA GLY A 112 4.09 12.57 0.28
C GLY A 112 2.81 12.41 1.09
N ARG A 113 1.66 12.55 0.42
CA ARG A 113 0.32 12.34 1.01
C ARG A 113 -0.40 11.15 0.40
N SER A 114 -1.01 10.30 1.21
CA SER A 114 -1.85 9.19 0.71
C SER A 114 -3.18 9.10 1.44
N ASP A 115 -4.27 8.94 0.69
CA ASP A 115 -5.60 8.69 1.25
C ASP A 115 -6.12 7.35 0.69
N ILE A 116 -6.40 6.38 1.56
CA ILE A 116 -6.91 5.06 1.16
C ILE A 116 -8.27 4.85 1.81
N ARG A 117 -9.28 4.52 1.02
CA ARG A 117 -10.62 4.17 1.52
C ARG A 117 -11.03 2.78 1.04
N VAL A 118 -11.41 1.92 1.98
CA VAL A 118 -12.01 0.61 1.72
C VAL A 118 -13.42 0.64 2.30
N SER A 119 -14.43 0.60 1.44
CA SER A 119 -15.81 0.92 1.84
C SER A 119 -16.83 0.04 1.13
N GLY A 120 -17.83 -0.45 1.86
CA GLY A 120 -18.95 -1.19 1.32
C GLY A 120 -18.79 -2.70 1.44
N ALA A 121 -19.92 -3.40 1.51
CA ALA A 121 -19.95 -4.84 1.66
C ALA A 121 -19.18 -5.55 0.53
N GLY A 122 -18.31 -6.48 0.90
CA GLY A 122 -17.44 -7.21 -0.01
C GLY A 122 -16.19 -6.45 -0.46
N SER A 123 -16.07 -5.15 -0.17
CA SER A 123 -14.86 -4.40 -0.47
C SER A 123 -13.72 -4.85 0.44
N LYS A 124 -12.55 -5.13 -0.13
CA LYS A 124 -11.46 -5.77 0.61
C LYS A 124 -10.07 -5.36 0.16
N VAL A 125 -9.16 -5.24 1.12
CA VAL A 125 -7.70 -5.33 0.89
C VAL A 125 -7.18 -6.59 1.59
N ALA A 126 -6.67 -7.54 0.82
CA ALA A 126 -6.20 -8.82 1.32
C ALA A 126 -4.69 -8.94 1.14
N PHE A 127 -4.00 -9.39 2.18
CA PHE A 127 -2.58 -9.72 2.12
C PHE A 127 -2.41 -11.23 2.27
N THR A 128 -1.52 -11.80 1.47
CA THR A 128 -1.05 -13.18 1.63
C THR A 128 0.48 -13.22 1.58
N GLY A 129 1.05 -14.39 1.90
CA GLY A 129 2.48 -14.52 2.14
C GLY A 129 2.85 -14.21 3.59
N ASP A 130 4.03 -14.63 4.01
CA ASP A 130 4.62 -14.15 5.26
C ASP A 130 5.21 -12.74 5.08
N GLY A 131 5.46 -12.01 6.17
CA GLY A 131 6.12 -10.70 6.08
C GLY A 131 5.25 -9.58 5.48
N ALA A 132 3.95 -9.82 5.34
CA ALA A 132 3.00 -8.85 4.82
C ALA A 132 2.86 -7.61 5.73
N TYR A 133 3.13 -6.41 5.23
CA TYR A 133 3.03 -5.18 6.01
C TYR A 133 2.01 -4.18 5.45
N PHE A 134 1.49 -3.33 6.33
CA PHE A 134 0.75 -2.14 5.99
C PHE A 134 1.25 -0.95 6.83
N ASN A 135 2.09 -0.11 6.22
CA ASN A 135 2.54 1.13 6.84
C ASN A 135 1.59 2.27 6.45
N ILE A 136 1.09 3.01 7.43
CA ILE A 136 0.18 4.13 7.30
C ILE A 136 0.90 5.38 7.78
N GLY A 137 1.49 6.10 6.85
CA GLY A 137 2.45 7.15 7.14
C GLY A 137 3.81 6.54 7.45
N ARG A 138 4.81 6.89 6.63
CA ARG A 138 6.21 6.46 6.84
C ARG A 138 7.20 7.52 6.37
N ARG A 139 8.33 7.65 7.07
CA ARG A 139 9.46 8.52 6.69
C ARG A 139 8.97 9.93 6.38
N LEU A 140 8.41 10.60 7.38
CA LEU A 140 7.84 11.96 7.26
C LEU A 140 6.62 12.08 6.32
N GLY A 141 6.12 10.98 5.73
CA GLY A 141 4.89 10.97 4.92
C GLY A 141 3.64 11.26 5.75
N SER A 142 2.52 11.55 5.08
CA SER A 142 1.20 11.69 5.72
C SER A 142 0.21 10.75 5.07
N ALA A 143 -0.42 9.86 5.84
CA ALA A 143 -1.45 8.99 5.29
C ALA A 143 -2.68 8.87 6.16
N ALA A 144 -3.84 8.79 5.53
CA ALA A 144 -5.10 8.44 6.13
C ALA A 144 -5.66 7.18 5.48
N VAL A 145 -6.09 6.22 6.30
CA VAL A 145 -6.76 5.00 5.86
C VAL A 145 -8.12 4.90 6.55
N THR A 146 -9.18 4.68 5.78
CA THR A 146 -10.52 4.42 6.30
C THR A 146 -10.99 3.05 5.82
N VAL A 147 -11.44 2.22 6.76
CA VAL A 147 -12.14 0.96 6.50
C VAL A 147 -13.53 1.10 7.09
N ASP A 148 -14.57 1.06 6.25
CA ASP A 148 -15.94 1.26 6.73
C ASP A 148 -17.02 0.49 5.94
N ALA A 149 -18.27 0.59 6.38
CA ALA A 149 -19.44 0.04 5.70
C ALA A 149 -19.31 -1.45 5.34
N SER A 150 -18.91 -2.28 6.31
CA SER A 150 -18.71 -3.73 6.15
C SER A 150 -17.54 -4.13 5.23
N ALA A 151 -16.58 -3.23 5.02
CA ALA A 151 -15.34 -3.54 4.32
C ALA A 151 -14.33 -4.27 5.22
N SER A 152 -13.28 -4.84 4.61
CA SER A 152 -12.25 -5.53 5.37
C SER A 152 -10.81 -5.30 4.90
N VAL A 153 -9.89 -5.30 5.85
CA VAL A 153 -8.44 -5.41 5.64
C VAL A 153 -7.93 -6.62 6.43
N THR A 154 -7.29 -7.57 5.77
CA THR A 154 -6.96 -8.88 6.39
C THR A 154 -5.59 -9.42 5.99
N GLY A 155 -4.97 -10.22 6.85
CA GLY A 155 -3.75 -10.96 6.54
C GLY A 155 -2.48 -10.15 6.73
N VAL A 156 -2.57 -8.98 7.35
CA VAL A 156 -1.41 -8.14 7.67
C VAL A 156 -0.64 -8.80 8.82
N TRP A 157 0.66 -9.00 8.64
CA TRP A 157 1.56 -9.34 9.73
C TRP A 157 1.94 -8.07 10.52
N TYR A 158 2.43 -7.04 9.83
CA TYR A 158 2.93 -5.82 10.47
C TYR A 158 2.13 -4.59 10.06
N THR A 159 1.39 -4.01 10.99
CA THR A 159 0.76 -2.69 10.80
C THR A 159 1.56 -1.64 11.55
N ALA A 160 1.81 -0.49 10.91
CA ALA A 160 2.37 0.66 11.60
C ALA A 160 1.64 1.94 11.21
N VAL A 161 1.16 2.70 12.19
CA VAL A 161 0.49 3.98 12.00
C VAL A 161 1.39 5.10 12.52
N GLY A 162 1.78 6.05 11.65
CA GLY A 162 2.62 7.19 12.02
C GLY A 162 4.05 6.80 12.39
N ARG A 163 4.74 6.04 11.52
CA ARG A 163 6.11 5.54 11.76
C ARG A 163 7.20 6.47 11.22
N ASP A 164 8.34 6.58 11.91
CA ASP A 164 9.54 7.31 11.48
C ASP A 164 9.23 8.82 11.24
N GLY A 165 8.69 9.49 12.27
CA GLY A 165 8.34 10.93 12.25
C GLY A 165 7.22 11.32 11.28
N SER A 166 6.38 10.37 10.89
CA SER A 166 5.29 10.58 9.93
C SER A 166 3.93 10.79 10.62
N PHE A 167 2.95 11.24 9.83
CA PHE A 167 1.56 11.32 10.26
C PHE A 167 0.77 10.14 9.68
N GLY A 168 0.12 9.38 10.54
CA GLY A 168 -0.74 8.26 10.15
C GLY A 168 -2.08 8.32 10.85
N ASP A 169 -3.15 8.07 10.12
CA ASP A 169 -4.51 7.91 10.65
C ASP A 169 -5.11 6.60 10.10
N LEU A 170 -5.68 5.78 10.98
CA LEU A 170 -6.44 4.59 10.64
C LEU A 170 -7.80 4.65 11.33
N LEU A 171 -8.85 4.83 10.54
CA LEU A 171 -10.23 4.75 10.98
C LEU A 171 -10.84 3.40 10.57
N ILE A 172 -11.40 2.68 11.54
CA ILE A 172 -12.16 1.45 11.33
C ILE A 172 -13.54 1.68 11.92
N ASP A 173 -14.57 1.79 11.08
CA ASP A 173 -15.90 2.23 11.54
C ASP A 173 -17.06 1.46 10.89
N GLY A 174 -18.16 1.34 11.62
CA GLY A 174 -19.40 0.73 11.16
C GLY A 174 -19.53 -0.77 11.42
N PRO A 175 -20.78 -1.28 11.37
CA PRO A 175 -21.07 -2.69 11.62
C PRO A 175 -20.47 -3.59 10.52
N GLY A 176 -19.96 -4.76 10.91
CA GLY A 176 -19.39 -5.73 9.97
C GLY A 176 -18.04 -5.34 9.35
N THR A 177 -17.51 -4.16 9.69
CA THR A 177 -16.19 -3.71 9.28
C THR A 177 -15.10 -4.48 10.03
N LEU A 178 -14.04 -4.91 9.35
CA LEU A 178 -12.96 -5.70 9.95
C LEU A 178 -11.57 -5.19 9.56
N TYR A 179 -10.72 -4.97 10.56
CA TYR A 179 -9.27 -4.96 10.38
C TYR A 179 -8.68 -6.15 11.12
N SER A 180 -7.94 -7.01 10.44
CA SER A 180 -7.42 -8.25 11.01
C SER A 180 -5.92 -8.40 10.73
N SER A 181 -5.13 -8.33 11.79
CA SER A 181 -3.71 -8.65 11.78
C SER A 181 -3.49 -10.08 12.24
N THR A 182 -3.40 -10.99 11.28
CA THR A 182 -3.26 -12.44 11.50
C THR A 182 -2.08 -13.04 10.74
N GLY A 183 -1.37 -12.23 9.94
CA GLY A 183 -0.19 -12.67 9.22
C GLY A 183 0.98 -12.93 10.19
N VAL A 184 1.91 -13.78 9.77
CA VAL A 184 3.18 -14.02 10.45
C VAL A 184 4.34 -13.57 9.55
N ALA A 185 5.50 -13.30 10.13
CA ALA A 185 6.73 -13.13 9.35
C ALA A 185 7.72 -14.23 9.67
N SER A 186 8.26 -14.84 8.63
CA SER A 186 9.28 -15.87 8.75
C SER A 186 10.67 -15.28 8.97
N VAL A 187 11.58 -16.14 9.42
CA VAL A 187 13.01 -15.83 9.52
C VAL A 187 13.57 -15.40 8.17
N GLN A 188 13.13 -16.01 7.07
CA GLN A 188 13.57 -15.67 5.72
C GLN A 188 13.14 -14.25 5.32
N ALA A 189 11.92 -13.85 5.64
CA ALA A 189 11.40 -12.54 5.25
C ALA A 189 12.03 -11.37 6.02
N ILE A 190 12.27 -11.53 7.33
CA ILE A 190 12.67 -10.41 8.22
C ILE A 190 13.83 -10.71 9.17
N GLY A 191 14.46 -11.88 9.09
CA GLY A 191 15.56 -12.29 9.96
C GLY A 191 15.14 -12.87 11.32
N SER A 192 13.85 -12.94 11.63
CA SER A 192 13.32 -13.59 12.85
C SER A 192 11.87 -14.05 12.64
N LEU A 193 11.41 -15.06 13.38
CA LEU A 193 10.00 -15.42 13.39
C LEU A 193 9.22 -14.40 14.24
N GLN A 194 8.17 -13.80 13.68
CA GLN A 194 7.34 -12.84 14.40
C GLN A 194 5.85 -13.13 14.20
N ASN A 195 5.12 -13.04 15.32
CA ASN A 195 3.66 -13.00 15.36
C ASN A 195 3.15 -11.66 14.80
N PRO A 196 1.84 -11.52 14.53
CA PRO A 196 1.27 -10.25 14.09
C PRO A 196 1.59 -9.12 15.08
N VAL A 197 1.91 -7.94 14.55
CA VAL A 197 2.27 -6.74 15.31
C VAL A 197 1.51 -5.54 14.77
N PHE A 198 1.04 -4.70 15.70
CA PHE A 198 0.39 -3.43 15.41
C PHE A 198 1.08 -2.31 16.20
N ASP A 199 1.80 -1.44 15.51
CA ASP A 199 2.53 -0.32 16.09
C ASP A 199 1.81 1.02 15.81
N ILE A 200 1.79 1.91 16.79
CA ILE A 200 1.33 3.29 16.64
C ILE A 200 2.45 4.23 17.13
N GLY A 201 2.86 5.19 16.30
CA GLY A 201 3.87 6.19 16.65
C GLY A 201 5.30 5.66 16.73
N ARG A 202 5.60 4.50 16.13
CA ARG A 202 6.94 3.89 16.20
C ARG A 202 7.99 4.85 15.63
N ASN A 203 9.05 5.10 16.40
CA ASN A 203 10.13 6.03 16.02
C ASN A 203 9.62 7.45 15.70
N GLY A 204 8.52 7.89 16.33
CA GLY A 204 8.09 9.29 16.28
C GLY A 204 8.97 10.16 17.18
N THR A 205 9.51 11.25 16.63
CA THR A 205 10.10 12.38 17.35
C THR A 205 9.54 13.66 16.78
#